data_AF-A0A848TYY2-F1
#
_entry.id   AF-A0A848TYY2-F1
#
_cell.length_a   1.000
_cell.length_b   1.000
_cell.length_c   1.000
_cell.angle_alpha   90.00
_cell.angle_beta   90.00
_cell.angle_gamma   90.00
#
_symmetry.space_group_name_H-M   'P 1'
#
loop_
_entity.id
_entity.type
_entity.pdbx_description
1 polymer ?
#
loop_
_entity_poly.entity_id
_entity_poly.type
_entity_poly.pdbx_seq_one_letter_code
_entity_poly.pdbx_strand_id
1 'polypeptide(L)'
;MGSSRLSAFTVIRRTSLLLVMTVSVSACSALGLKAPWHTEPAPDYQLIAENLVNSLSQFPHLNPHLATVQVVKPHSSFSRQVETELDNRGYKLERVDGQEGLNQVKPEIRHVATEAGEKRLYVVSIGQVSVERAFDVIADKTVPASEQIIRGTKERRVSLNDDIFEAPASEYTTVAFKPYQGPQIADVLAAPDTKSRSTNWWSRGRQSVVKKNVYETLTSNYQDVFAGYEDVEQSILIFPNDSLRLGNVNKEIIERFVADMNPATDILSVIGCSHGNTEINNGNSLLALGRANRVKEAFLFSGLQHDQILDEGCWAPQTFDEVMPQRGVVLTLKRQKKS
;
A
#
# COMPACT_ATOMS: atom_id res chain seq x y z
N MET A 1 -61.47 71.36 -52.81
CA MET A 1 -60.07 71.45 -52.31
C MET A 1 -59.58 70.02 -52.12
N GLY A 2 -58.68 69.43 -52.91
CA GLY A 2 -57.89 69.87 -54.04
C GLY A 2 -56.83 68.76 -54.26
N SER A 3 -56.83 68.18 -55.47
CA SER A 3 -55.73 67.52 -56.20
C SER A 3 -54.75 66.59 -55.44
N SER A 4 -54.69 65.27 -55.68
CA SER A 4 -54.28 64.55 -56.90
C SER A 4 -52.78 64.51 -57.23
N ARG A 5 -52.28 63.27 -57.31
CA ARG A 5 -51.42 62.64 -58.34
C ARG A 5 -49.94 63.06 -58.55
N LEU A 6 -49.11 62.00 -58.50
CA LEU A 6 -48.09 61.55 -59.48
C LEU A 6 -46.84 62.42 -59.79
N SER A 7 -45.67 61.80 -59.60
CA SER A 7 -44.52 61.81 -60.53
C SER A 7 -43.50 60.76 -60.02
N ALA A 8 -43.37 59.56 -60.60
CA ALA A 8 -42.69 59.19 -61.85
C ALA A 8 -41.13 59.15 -61.76
N PHE A 9 -40.61 57.91 -61.82
CA PHE A 9 -39.55 57.42 -62.74
C PHE A 9 -38.19 58.19 -62.74
N THR A 10 -36.99 57.61 -62.65
CA THR A 10 -36.44 56.47 -63.41
C THR A 10 -34.95 56.22 -63.01
N VAL A 11 -34.44 55.03 -63.35
CA VAL A 11 -33.04 54.66 -63.69
C VAL A 11 -31.97 54.52 -62.59
N ILE A 12 -31.80 53.25 -62.18
CA ILE A 12 -30.56 52.42 -62.24
C ILE A 12 -29.22 53.18 -62.29
N ARG A 13 -28.41 53.03 -61.23
CA ARG A 13 -26.95 53.03 -61.35
C ARG A 13 -26.34 51.95 -60.48
N ARG A 14 -25.86 50.89 -61.15
CA ARG A 14 -24.85 49.95 -60.65
C ARG A 14 -23.58 50.74 -60.36
N THR A 15 -23.05 50.65 -59.15
CA THR A 15 -21.60 50.62 -58.89
C THR A 15 -21.34 50.13 -57.48
N SER A 16 -20.50 49.10 -57.42
CA SER A 16 -19.96 48.39 -56.27
C SER A 16 -19.49 49.28 -55.13
N LEU A 17 -19.78 48.90 -53.89
CA LEU A 17 -18.76 48.89 -52.85
C LEU A 17 -19.07 47.80 -51.82
N LEU A 18 -18.04 46.99 -51.56
CA LEU A 18 -17.99 45.95 -50.56
C LEU A 18 -18.40 46.46 -49.18
N LEU A 19 -19.26 45.70 -48.49
CA LEU A 19 -18.99 45.36 -47.09
C LEU A 19 -19.54 43.95 -46.81
N VAL A 20 -18.66 42.98 -47.02
CA VAL A 20 -18.82 41.63 -46.49
C VAL A 20 -18.68 41.72 -44.97
N MET A 21 -19.80 41.86 -44.27
CA MET A 21 -19.87 41.57 -42.83
C MET A 21 -20.06 40.06 -42.69
N THR A 22 -18.95 39.34 -42.83
CA THR A 22 -18.78 38.01 -42.23
C THR A 22 -19.03 38.15 -40.74
N VAL A 23 -20.23 37.80 -40.29
CA VAL A 23 -20.44 37.42 -38.90
C VAL A 23 -19.70 36.10 -38.73
N SER A 24 -18.45 36.23 -38.30
CA SER A 24 -17.65 35.16 -37.74
C SER A 24 -18.44 34.57 -36.58
N VAL A 25 -19.13 33.47 -36.80
CA VAL A 25 -19.47 32.54 -35.72
C VAL A 25 -18.15 31.86 -35.36
N SER A 26 -17.29 32.64 -34.69
CA SER A 26 -16.10 32.15 -34.03
C SER A 26 -16.57 31.16 -32.98
N ALA A 27 -16.20 29.91 -33.21
CA ALA A 27 -16.22 28.83 -32.25
C ALA A 27 -15.60 29.32 -30.94
N CYS A 28 -16.46 29.70 -29.99
CA CYS A 28 -16.11 29.67 -28.59
C CYS A 28 -16.14 28.20 -28.18
N SER A 29 -14.94 27.64 -28.10
CA SER A 29 -14.51 26.65 -27.13
C SER A 29 -15.64 26.09 -26.28
N ALA A 30 -15.91 24.80 -26.42
CA ALA A 30 -16.67 24.02 -25.47
C ALA A 30 -15.99 24.08 -24.09
N LEU A 31 -16.22 25.16 -23.36
CA LEU A 31 -16.19 25.17 -21.90
C LEU A 31 -17.39 24.30 -21.52
N GLY A 32 -17.12 23.02 -21.34
CA GLY A 32 -18.04 22.07 -20.73
C GLY A 32 -18.36 22.55 -19.32
N LEU A 33 -19.35 23.44 -19.22
CA LEU A 33 -20.15 23.61 -18.04
C LEU A 33 -20.73 22.23 -17.73
N LYS A 34 -20.06 21.48 -16.85
CA LYS A 34 -20.63 20.29 -16.22
C LYS A 34 -21.93 20.74 -15.56
N ALA A 35 -23.05 20.47 -16.20
CA ALA A 35 -24.38 20.66 -15.62
C ALA A 35 -24.41 19.89 -14.28
N PRO A 36 -24.88 20.48 -13.17
CA PRO A 36 -24.78 19.86 -11.85
C PRO A 36 -25.76 18.70 -11.61
N TRP A 37 -26.28 18.06 -12.67
CA TRP A 37 -27.37 17.07 -12.59
C TRP A 37 -27.16 15.79 -13.40
N HIS A 38 -26.03 15.61 -14.09
CA HIS A 38 -25.63 14.29 -14.55
C HIS A 38 -24.77 13.65 -13.47
N THR A 39 -25.42 12.91 -12.58
CA THR A 39 -24.73 11.86 -11.82
C THR A 39 -24.10 10.95 -12.86
N GLU A 40 -22.77 10.84 -12.88
CA GLU A 40 -22.10 9.81 -13.65
C GLU A 40 -22.80 8.46 -13.34
N PRO A 41 -23.15 7.67 -14.36
CA PRO A 41 -23.82 6.41 -14.13
C PRO A 41 -22.96 5.57 -13.17
N ALA A 42 -23.59 5.03 -12.13
CA ALA A 42 -22.90 4.21 -11.16
C ALA A 42 -22.43 2.92 -11.85
N PRO A 43 -21.19 2.46 -11.59
CA PRO A 43 -20.73 1.21 -12.15
C PRO A 43 -21.45 0.02 -11.52
N ASP A 44 -21.41 -1.09 -12.25
CA ASP A 44 -21.89 -2.38 -11.81
C ASP A 44 -20.92 -2.96 -10.79
N TYR A 45 -21.25 -2.78 -9.52
CA TYR A 45 -20.45 -3.28 -8.41
C TYR A 45 -20.41 -4.81 -8.33
N GLN A 46 -21.35 -5.53 -8.94
CA GLN A 46 -21.32 -6.98 -8.99
C GLN A 46 -20.19 -7.46 -9.90
N LEU A 47 -20.09 -6.92 -11.12
CA LEU A 47 -19.00 -7.25 -12.05
C LEU A 47 -17.63 -6.87 -11.47
N ILE A 48 -17.54 -5.73 -10.78
CA ILE A 48 -16.30 -5.31 -10.12
C ILE A 48 -15.92 -6.29 -8.99
N ALA A 49 -16.87 -6.67 -8.13
CA ALA A 49 -16.63 -7.62 -7.05
C ALA A 49 -16.18 -8.98 -7.60
N GLU A 50 -16.87 -9.50 -8.63
CA GLU A 50 -16.54 -10.76 -9.30
C GLU A 50 -15.12 -10.74 -9.87
N ASN A 51 -14.71 -9.64 -10.52
CA ASN A 51 -13.35 -9.52 -11.08
C ASN A 51 -12.25 -9.50 -10.00
N LEU A 52 -12.46 -8.75 -8.92
CA LEU A 52 -11.45 -8.59 -7.86
C LEU A 52 -11.34 -9.85 -6.98
N VAL A 53 -12.48 -10.44 -6.60
CA VAL A 53 -12.52 -11.67 -5.78
C VAL A 53 -12.00 -12.88 -6.57
N ASN A 54 -12.23 -12.92 -7.89
CA ASN A 54 -11.68 -13.98 -8.74
C ASN A 54 -10.16 -14.11 -8.57
N SER A 55 -9.43 -12.99 -8.59
CA SER A 55 -7.98 -12.99 -8.42
C SER A 55 -7.56 -13.37 -7.01
N LEU A 56 -8.27 -12.89 -5.98
CA LEU A 56 -8.00 -13.24 -4.58
C LEU A 56 -8.16 -14.74 -4.31
N SER A 57 -9.16 -15.38 -4.93
CA SER A 57 -9.45 -16.81 -4.72
C SER A 57 -8.36 -17.76 -5.25
N GLN A 58 -7.47 -17.28 -6.12
CA GLN A 58 -6.39 -18.06 -6.71
C GLN A 58 -5.17 -18.19 -5.78
N PHE A 59 -5.12 -17.45 -4.67
CA PHE A 59 -4.05 -17.55 -3.68
C PHE A 59 -4.30 -18.72 -2.71
N PRO A 60 -3.30 -19.56 -2.38
CA PRO A 60 -3.57 -20.83 -1.72
C PRO A 60 -4.08 -20.64 -0.29
N HIS A 61 -3.57 -19.61 0.41
CA HIS A 61 -4.00 -19.25 1.75
C HIS A 61 -5.33 -18.47 1.79
N LEU A 62 -5.83 -18.05 0.62
CA LEU A 62 -7.14 -17.39 0.44
C LEU A 62 -8.10 -18.25 -0.38
N ASN A 63 -7.82 -19.55 -0.56
CA ASN A 63 -8.71 -20.41 -1.31
C ASN A 63 -10.06 -20.54 -0.58
N PRO A 64 -11.22 -20.46 -1.26
CA PRO A 64 -12.53 -20.50 -0.61
C PRO A 64 -12.77 -21.74 0.27
N HIS A 65 -12.15 -22.87 -0.07
CA HIS A 65 -12.29 -24.12 0.70
C HIS A 65 -11.39 -24.19 1.95
N LEU A 66 -10.39 -23.31 2.04
CA LEU A 66 -9.38 -23.31 3.12
C LEU A 66 -9.51 -22.09 4.03
N ALA A 67 -9.91 -20.94 3.46
CA ALA A 67 -9.96 -19.68 4.17
C ALA A 67 -11.36 -19.40 4.73
N THR A 68 -11.43 -19.16 6.03
CA THR A 68 -12.53 -18.40 6.63
C THR A 68 -12.18 -16.92 6.52
N VAL A 69 -13.12 -16.10 6.04
CA VAL A 69 -12.93 -14.66 5.87
C VAL A 69 -13.81 -13.91 6.85
N GLN A 70 -13.25 -12.89 7.50
CA GLN A 70 -14.00 -12.05 8.43
C GLN A 70 -14.62 -10.86 7.70
N VAL A 71 -15.93 -10.69 7.82
CA VAL A 71 -16.67 -9.58 7.21
C VAL A 71 -17.32 -8.72 8.28
N VAL A 72 -17.25 -7.39 8.10
CA VAL A 72 -18.01 -6.43 8.90
C VAL A 72 -19.32 -6.10 8.19
N LYS A 73 -20.26 -5.47 8.90
CA LYS A 73 -21.52 -5.00 8.30
C LYS A 73 -21.23 -4.10 7.09
N PRO A 74 -21.76 -4.40 5.89
CA PRO A 74 -21.54 -3.58 4.70
C PRO A 74 -22.04 -2.14 4.89
N HIS A 75 -21.19 -1.16 4.53
CA HIS A 75 -21.49 0.27 4.61
C HIS A 75 -21.72 0.93 3.24
N SER A 76 -21.50 0.19 2.15
CA SER A 76 -21.68 0.66 0.76
C SER A 76 -22.24 -0.45 -0.14
N SER A 77 -22.83 -0.07 -1.28
CA SER A 77 -23.27 -1.03 -2.30
C SER A 77 -22.13 -1.92 -2.79
N PHE A 78 -20.93 -1.35 -2.96
CA PHE A 78 -19.74 -2.11 -3.32
C PHE A 78 -19.37 -3.13 -2.24
N SER A 79 -19.33 -2.74 -0.96
CA SER A 79 -19.01 -3.69 0.13
C SER A 79 -20.01 -4.83 0.24
N ARG A 80 -21.29 -4.57 -0.08
CA ARG A 80 -22.33 -5.60 -0.10
C ARG A 80 -22.10 -6.60 -1.24
N GLN A 81 -21.74 -6.12 -2.43
CA GLN A 81 -21.46 -7.00 -3.56
C GLN A 81 -20.20 -7.83 -3.34
N VAL A 82 -19.17 -7.28 -2.70
CA VAL A 82 -17.99 -8.09 -2.31
C VAL A 82 -18.36 -9.19 -1.33
N GLU A 83 -19.21 -8.91 -0.33
CA GLU A 83 -19.69 -9.94 0.60
C GLU A 83 -20.49 -11.03 -0.14
N THR A 84 -21.44 -10.64 -1.01
CA THR A 84 -22.21 -11.58 -1.84
C THR A 84 -21.31 -12.46 -2.70
N GLU A 85 -20.29 -11.88 -3.33
CA GLU A 85 -19.39 -12.63 -4.20
C GLU A 85 -18.52 -13.62 -3.42
N LEU A 86 -18.07 -13.26 -2.21
CA LEU A 86 -17.35 -14.18 -1.34
C LEU A 86 -18.24 -15.37 -0.94
N ASP A 87 -19.51 -15.13 -0.61
CA ASP A 87 -20.47 -16.20 -0.33
C ASP A 87 -20.67 -17.12 -1.56
N ASN A 88 -20.89 -16.53 -2.74
CA ASN A 88 -21.06 -17.25 -4.00
C ASN A 88 -19.86 -18.15 -4.35
N ARG A 89 -18.64 -17.70 -4.03
CA ARG A 89 -17.39 -18.46 -4.24
C ARG A 89 -17.19 -19.57 -3.22
N GLY A 90 -18.06 -19.67 -2.22
CA GLY A 90 -18.03 -20.71 -1.19
C GLY A 90 -17.08 -20.41 -0.03
N TYR A 91 -16.70 -19.14 0.19
CA TYR A 91 -15.96 -18.78 1.39
C TYR A 91 -16.82 -19.00 2.62
N LYS A 92 -16.19 -19.49 3.70
CA LYS A 92 -16.83 -19.43 5.02
C LYS A 92 -16.77 -18.00 5.53
N LEU A 93 -17.92 -17.33 5.62
CA LEU A 93 -18.03 -15.98 6.15
C LEU A 93 -18.20 -15.99 7.66
N GLU A 94 -17.34 -15.26 8.36
CA GLU A 94 -17.46 -15.00 9.80
C GLU A 94 -17.78 -13.52 9.99
N ARG A 95 -18.94 -13.21 10.58
CA ARG A 95 -19.33 -11.82 10.82
C ARG A 95 -18.71 -11.31 12.12
N VAL A 96 -18.01 -10.19 12.05
CA VAL A 96 -17.33 -9.56 13.19
C VAL A 96 -17.79 -8.11 13.36
N ASP A 97 -17.85 -7.65 14.62
CA ASP A 97 -18.29 -6.29 14.96
C ASP A 97 -17.16 -5.24 14.89
N GLY A 98 -15.92 -5.67 14.64
CA GLY A 98 -14.72 -4.83 14.66
C GLY A 98 -13.77 -5.04 13.46
N GLN A 99 -12.69 -4.27 13.42
CA GLN A 99 -11.64 -4.33 12.38
C GLN A 99 -10.62 -5.47 12.60
N GLU A 100 -11.06 -6.57 13.21
CA GLU A 100 -10.21 -7.64 13.73
C GLU A 100 -10.39 -8.93 12.92
N GLY A 101 -9.28 -9.62 12.62
CA GLY A 101 -9.30 -10.90 11.89
C GLY A 101 -8.16 -11.04 10.88
N LEU A 102 -7.53 -12.23 10.83
CA LEU A 102 -6.41 -12.55 9.94
C LEU A 102 -6.78 -12.40 8.45
N ASN A 103 -8.01 -12.76 8.10
CA ASN A 103 -8.56 -12.73 6.75
C ASN A 103 -9.73 -11.75 6.70
N GLN A 104 -9.59 -10.59 7.36
CA GLN A 104 -10.61 -9.57 7.29
C GLN A 104 -10.71 -9.00 5.87
N VAL A 105 -11.94 -8.93 5.38
CA VAL A 105 -12.30 -8.38 4.07
C VAL A 105 -12.47 -6.86 4.20
N LYS A 106 -11.72 -6.11 3.40
CA LYS A 106 -11.78 -4.64 3.35
C LYS A 106 -12.01 -4.15 1.91
N PRO A 107 -13.28 -3.91 1.54
CA PRO A 107 -13.64 -3.23 0.30
C PRO A 107 -13.50 -1.72 0.45
N GLU A 108 -12.81 -1.05 -0.47
CA GLU A 108 -12.58 0.39 -0.46
C GLU A 108 -12.70 0.97 -1.87
N ILE A 109 -13.22 2.20 -1.98
CA ILE A 109 -13.19 3.00 -3.21
C ILE A 109 -12.30 4.20 -2.96
N ARG A 110 -11.16 4.27 -3.64
CA ARG A 110 -10.21 5.39 -3.56
C ARG A 110 -10.40 6.32 -4.75
N HIS A 111 -10.33 7.63 -4.49
CA HIS A 111 -10.30 8.64 -5.54
C HIS A 111 -8.83 9.01 -5.78
N VAL A 112 -8.37 8.82 -7.00
CA VAL A 112 -6.98 9.11 -7.39
C VAL A 112 -6.99 10.15 -8.49
N ALA A 113 -6.35 11.29 -8.24
CA ALA A 113 -6.14 12.30 -9.26
C ALA A 113 -5.06 11.80 -10.24
N THR A 114 -5.40 11.78 -11.53
CA THR A 114 -4.46 11.47 -12.62
C THR A 114 -4.39 12.63 -13.60
N GLU A 115 -3.39 12.65 -14.47
CA GLU A 115 -3.29 13.67 -15.54
C GLU A 115 -4.52 13.68 -16.47
N ALA A 116 -5.22 12.55 -16.57
CA ALA A 116 -6.44 12.39 -17.36
C ALA A 116 -7.74 12.73 -16.58
N GLY A 117 -7.64 13.10 -15.30
CA GLY A 117 -8.77 13.38 -14.41
C GLY A 117 -8.80 12.52 -13.15
N GLU A 118 -9.83 12.70 -12.31
CA GLU A 118 -10.06 11.82 -11.17
C GLU A 118 -10.52 10.44 -11.63
N LYS A 119 -9.83 9.40 -11.18
CA LYS A 119 -10.24 8.00 -11.38
C LYS A 119 -10.66 7.37 -10.06
N ARG A 120 -11.66 6.48 -10.12
CA ARG A 120 -12.06 5.65 -8.99
C ARG A 120 -11.31 4.33 -9.04
N LEU A 121 -10.53 4.05 -8.01
CA LEU A 121 -9.82 2.81 -7.81
C LEU A 121 -10.59 1.94 -6.81
N TYR A 122 -10.94 0.73 -7.23
CA TYR A 122 -11.65 -0.24 -6.41
C TYR A 122 -10.65 -1.20 -5.82
N VAL A 123 -10.66 -1.33 -4.50
CA VAL A 123 -9.70 -2.14 -3.76
C VAL A 123 -10.48 -3.17 -2.95
N VAL A 124 -10.07 -4.43 -3.03
CA VAL A 124 -10.50 -5.48 -2.11
C VAL A 124 -9.27 -6.09 -1.48
N SER A 125 -9.22 -6.06 -0.15
CA SER A 125 -8.17 -6.73 0.63
C SER A 125 -8.76 -7.87 1.45
N ILE A 126 -8.07 -9.01 1.50
CA ILE A 126 -8.34 -10.08 2.47
C ILE A 126 -7.05 -10.31 3.25
N GLY A 127 -7.05 -9.88 4.50
CA GLY A 127 -5.82 -9.82 5.30
C GLY A 127 -4.78 -8.91 4.63
N GLN A 128 -3.63 -9.49 4.29
CA GLN A 128 -2.49 -8.78 3.68
C GLN A 128 -2.52 -8.70 2.15
N VAL A 129 -3.30 -9.56 1.48
CA VAL A 129 -3.36 -9.55 0.01
C VAL A 129 -4.44 -8.59 -0.43
N SER A 130 -4.07 -7.67 -1.31
CA SER A 130 -5.01 -6.71 -1.90
C SER A 130 -4.97 -6.79 -3.41
N VAL A 131 -6.15 -6.67 -4.02
CA VAL A 131 -6.31 -6.50 -5.45
C VAL A 131 -6.98 -5.16 -5.69
N GLU A 132 -6.42 -4.36 -6.59
CA GLU A 132 -6.94 -3.05 -6.96
C GLU A 132 -7.03 -2.87 -8.48
N ARG A 133 -8.09 -2.21 -8.95
CA ARG A 133 -8.31 -1.91 -10.36
C ARG A 133 -9.22 -0.70 -10.55
N ALA A 134 -8.99 0.10 -11.59
CA ALA A 134 -9.87 1.19 -11.99
C ALA A 134 -10.91 0.69 -13.00
N PHE A 135 -12.12 1.24 -12.92
CA PHE A 135 -13.23 0.93 -13.83
C PHE A 135 -13.92 2.21 -14.26
N ASP A 136 -14.35 2.25 -15.51
CA ASP A 136 -15.16 3.33 -16.09
C ASP A 136 -16.52 2.78 -16.54
N VAL A 137 -17.48 3.69 -16.74
CA VAL A 137 -18.80 3.36 -17.31
C VAL A 137 -18.90 3.99 -18.69
N ILE A 138 -18.93 3.16 -19.72
CA ILE A 138 -19.03 3.56 -21.12
C ILE A 138 -20.31 2.97 -21.70
N ALA A 139 -21.20 3.84 -22.20
CA ALA A 139 -22.50 3.42 -22.74
C ALA A 139 -23.28 2.51 -21.76
N ASP A 140 -23.36 2.94 -20.49
CA ASP A 140 -24.00 2.22 -19.37
C ASP A 140 -23.42 0.83 -19.05
N LYS A 141 -22.22 0.52 -19.57
CA LYS A 141 -21.50 -0.73 -19.28
C LYS A 141 -20.25 -0.43 -18.47
N THR A 142 -20.03 -1.24 -17.44
CA THR A 142 -18.81 -1.17 -16.63
C THR A 142 -17.68 -1.88 -17.36
N VAL A 143 -16.55 -1.21 -17.52
CA VAL A 143 -15.38 -1.76 -18.21
C VAL A 143 -14.10 -1.47 -17.42
N PRO A 144 -13.08 -2.35 -17.48
CA PRO A 144 -11.78 -2.06 -16.89
C PRO A 144 -11.13 -0.83 -17.52
N ALA A 145 -10.55 0.02 -16.68
CA ALA A 145 -9.86 1.26 -17.07
C ALA A 145 -8.37 1.28 -16.64
N SER A 146 -7.87 0.15 -16.13
CA SER A 146 -6.47 -0.10 -15.79
C SER A 146 -6.16 -1.59 -15.77
N GLU A 147 -4.86 -1.94 -15.84
CA GLU A 147 -4.35 -3.24 -15.38
C GLU A 147 -4.84 -3.54 -13.95
N GLN A 148 -4.94 -4.83 -13.60
CA GLN A 148 -5.21 -5.23 -12.22
C GLN A 148 -3.91 -5.31 -11.44
N ILE A 149 -3.85 -4.64 -10.28
CA ILE A 149 -2.66 -4.61 -9.44
C ILE A 149 -2.88 -5.51 -8.22
N ILE A 150 -1.95 -6.43 -7.97
CA ILE A 150 -1.96 -7.31 -6.79
C ILE A 150 -0.78 -6.95 -5.88
N ARG A 151 -1.03 -6.89 -4.58
CA ARG A 151 -0.04 -6.58 -3.54
C ARG A 151 -0.12 -7.56 -2.37
N GLY A 152 0.94 -7.57 -1.56
CA GLY A 152 0.99 -8.37 -0.32
C GLY A 152 1.23 -9.87 -0.52
N THR A 153 1.74 -10.26 -1.69
CA THR A 153 1.98 -11.66 -2.05
C THR A 153 3.12 -11.76 -3.08
N LYS A 154 3.71 -12.95 -3.22
CA LYS A 154 4.74 -13.22 -4.23
C LYS A 154 4.10 -13.24 -5.63
N GLU A 155 4.85 -12.75 -6.60
CA GLU A 155 4.46 -12.80 -8.02
C GLU A 155 4.15 -14.25 -8.44
N ARG A 156 3.06 -14.40 -9.20
CA ARG A 156 2.62 -15.67 -9.74
C ARG A 156 1.70 -15.45 -10.93
N ARG A 157 1.46 -16.52 -11.69
CA ARG A 157 0.42 -16.52 -12.71
C ARG A 157 -0.95 -16.40 -12.02
N VAL A 158 -1.74 -15.41 -12.44
CA VAL A 158 -3.14 -15.17 -12.08
C VAL A 158 -3.93 -15.05 -13.37
N SER A 159 -5.04 -15.77 -13.46
CA SER A 159 -5.96 -15.67 -14.59
C SER A 159 -7.02 -14.63 -14.29
N LEU A 160 -7.10 -13.58 -15.12
CA LEU A 160 -8.20 -12.63 -15.07
C LEU A 160 -9.45 -13.24 -15.73
N ASN A 161 -10.62 -12.91 -15.20
CA ASN A 161 -11.94 -13.20 -15.78
C ASN A 161 -12.49 -11.93 -16.45
N ASP A 162 -11.71 -11.34 -17.38
CA ASP A 162 -12.11 -10.10 -18.05
C ASP A 162 -13.20 -10.33 -19.13
N ASP A 163 -13.50 -11.59 -19.42
CA ASP A 163 -14.59 -12.04 -20.30
C ASP A 163 -15.99 -11.75 -19.73
N ILE A 164 -16.10 -11.48 -18.43
CA ILE A 164 -17.37 -11.02 -17.81
C ILE A 164 -17.78 -9.61 -18.27
N PHE A 165 -16.85 -8.86 -18.85
CA PHE A 165 -17.11 -7.54 -19.41
C PHE A 165 -17.42 -7.67 -20.90
N GLU A 166 -18.52 -7.07 -21.37
CA GLU A 166 -18.93 -7.19 -22.79
C GLU A 166 -17.95 -6.54 -23.78
N ALA A 167 -17.04 -5.67 -23.30
CA ALA A 167 -16.00 -5.04 -24.10
C ALA A 167 -14.75 -4.80 -23.24
N PRO A 168 -13.92 -5.83 -22.97
CA PRO A 168 -12.67 -5.62 -22.24
C PRO A 168 -11.74 -4.82 -23.15
N ALA A 169 -11.29 -3.65 -22.71
CA ALA A 169 -10.22 -2.94 -23.39
C ALA A 169 -8.96 -3.83 -23.31
N SER A 170 -8.53 -4.37 -24.46
CA SER A 170 -7.46 -5.39 -24.53
C SER A 170 -6.17 -4.95 -23.85
N GLU A 171 -5.91 -3.64 -23.82
CA GLU A 171 -4.75 -3.01 -23.17
C GLU A 171 -4.70 -3.15 -21.65
N TYR A 172 -5.82 -3.51 -21.00
CA TYR A 172 -5.91 -3.62 -19.54
C TYR A 172 -6.06 -5.05 -19.04
N THR A 173 -5.95 -6.05 -19.93
CA THR A 173 -6.09 -7.49 -19.62
C THR A 173 -4.85 -8.11 -18.97
N THR A 174 -4.08 -7.31 -18.23
CA THR A 174 -2.83 -7.71 -17.60
C THR A 174 -2.89 -7.58 -16.07
N VAL A 175 -2.07 -8.39 -15.40
CA VAL A 175 -1.86 -8.34 -13.96
C VAL A 175 -0.47 -7.82 -13.67
N ALA A 176 -0.38 -6.80 -12.82
CA ALA A 176 0.89 -6.31 -12.29
C ALA A 176 1.01 -6.64 -10.80
N PHE A 177 2.15 -7.21 -10.40
CA PHE A 177 2.50 -7.35 -9.00
C PHE A 177 3.29 -6.13 -8.55
N LYS A 178 2.78 -5.43 -7.54
CA LYS A 178 3.47 -4.27 -6.96
C LYS A 178 3.77 -4.54 -5.49
N PRO A 179 4.92 -4.06 -4.97
CA PRO A 179 5.18 -4.13 -3.54
C PRO A 179 4.04 -3.45 -2.78
N TYR A 180 3.73 -3.97 -1.59
CA TYR A 180 2.73 -3.39 -0.72
C TYR A 180 3.08 -1.92 -0.42
N GLN A 181 2.15 -1.01 -0.73
CA GLN A 181 2.24 0.44 -0.46
C GLN A 181 1.37 0.80 0.76
N GLY A 182 1.43 -0.02 1.83
CA GLY A 182 1.16 0.51 3.17
C GLY A 182 2.23 1.53 3.57
N PRO A 183 2.14 2.16 4.76
CA PRO A 183 3.10 3.18 5.19
C PRO A 183 4.54 2.68 4.99
N GLN A 184 5.23 3.27 4.02
CA GLN A 184 6.64 3.03 3.75
C GLN A 184 7.42 3.78 4.82
N ILE A 185 7.87 3.09 5.86
CA ILE A 185 8.85 3.67 6.77
C ILE A 185 10.20 3.53 6.07
N ALA A 186 10.57 4.56 5.31
CA ALA A 186 11.96 4.76 4.96
C ALA A 186 12.78 4.81 6.26
N ASP A 187 13.91 4.12 6.31
CA ASP A 187 14.88 4.29 7.39
C ASP A 187 15.44 5.72 7.26
N VAL A 188 14.80 6.67 7.95
CA VAL A 188 15.19 8.10 7.96
C VAL A 188 16.60 8.29 8.52
N LEU A 189 17.17 7.26 9.16
CA LEU A 189 18.52 7.25 9.73
C LEU A 189 19.55 6.52 8.85
N ALA A 190 19.14 5.88 7.74
CA ALA A 190 20.09 5.30 6.81
C ALA A 190 20.98 6.42 6.25
N ALA A 191 22.28 6.34 6.52
CA ALA A 191 23.24 7.34 6.07
C ALA A 191 23.08 7.57 4.56
N PRO A 192 22.99 8.83 4.08
CA PRO A 192 23.06 9.10 2.65
C PRO A 192 24.41 8.58 2.16
N ASP A 193 24.37 7.96 0.98
CA ASP A 193 25.48 7.28 0.31
C ASP A 193 26.62 8.28 0.01
N THR A 194 27.37 8.62 1.05
CA THR A 194 28.51 9.52 0.99
C THR A 194 29.72 8.65 0.80
N LYS A 195 30.37 8.86 -0.34
CA LYS A 195 31.59 8.19 -0.80
C LYS A 195 32.71 8.33 0.24
N SER A 196 32.70 7.50 1.27
CA SER A 196 33.85 7.33 2.16
C SER A 196 34.66 6.15 1.65
N ARG A 197 35.87 6.47 1.18
CA ARG A 197 36.90 5.51 0.79
C ARG A 197 37.39 4.78 2.04
N SER A 198 36.74 3.70 2.43
CA SER A 198 37.40 2.62 3.14
C SER A 198 37.33 1.36 2.27
N THR A 199 38.51 0.90 1.86
CA THR A 199 38.74 -0.44 1.36
C THR A 199 38.26 -1.41 2.43
N ASN A 200 37.13 -2.10 2.22
CA ASN A 200 36.82 -3.38 2.87
C ASN A 200 35.70 -4.11 2.12
N TRP A 201 35.76 -5.43 2.19
CA TRP A 201 35.26 -6.46 1.28
C TRP A 201 33.74 -6.56 0.99
N TRP A 202 32.95 -5.49 1.13
CA TRP A 202 31.48 -5.55 1.22
C TRP A 202 30.69 -4.87 0.07
N SER A 203 31.30 -4.69 -1.10
CA SER A 203 30.65 -3.99 -2.24
C SER A 203 29.75 -4.87 -3.14
N ARG A 204 29.32 -6.06 -2.69
CA ARG A 204 28.30 -6.86 -3.39
C ARG A 204 27.04 -6.98 -2.54
N GLY A 205 26.04 -6.14 -2.82
CA GLY A 205 24.66 -6.40 -2.39
C GLY A 205 24.01 -5.39 -1.43
N ARG A 206 24.23 -4.08 -1.59
CA ARG A 206 23.35 -3.07 -0.97
C ARG A 206 22.21 -2.72 -1.93
N GLN A 207 21.21 -3.58 -2.01
CA GLN A 207 19.86 -3.15 -2.34
C GLN A 207 19.21 -2.62 -1.06
N SER A 208 18.34 -1.61 -1.14
CA SER A 208 17.52 -1.22 0.00
C SER A 208 16.74 -2.45 0.48
N VAL A 209 17.16 -3.03 1.60
CA VAL A 209 16.51 -4.21 2.13
C VAL A 209 15.17 -3.74 2.67
N VAL A 210 14.11 -3.97 1.90
CA VAL A 210 12.75 -3.92 2.43
C VAL A 210 12.69 -4.95 3.55
N LYS A 211 12.77 -4.48 4.80
CA LYS A 211 12.77 -5.32 6.00
C LYS A 211 11.44 -6.07 6.06
N LYS A 212 11.48 -7.40 5.95
CA LYS A 212 10.32 -8.28 6.07
C LYS A 212 10.01 -8.53 7.53
N ASN A 213 8.75 -8.80 7.83
CA ASN A 213 8.32 -9.18 9.17
C ASN A 213 8.96 -10.51 9.60
N VAL A 214 9.76 -10.50 10.67
CA VAL A 214 10.44 -11.69 11.18
C VAL A 214 9.44 -12.76 11.64
N TYR A 215 8.25 -12.37 12.09
CA TYR A 215 7.18 -13.31 12.44
C TYR A 215 6.73 -14.15 11.23
N GLU A 216 6.68 -13.56 10.04
CA GLU A 216 6.21 -14.23 8.83
C GLU A 216 7.27 -15.15 8.21
N THR A 217 8.55 -14.77 8.31
CA THR A 217 9.66 -15.54 7.74
C THR A 217 10.22 -16.57 8.71
N LEU A 218 10.03 -16.37 10.02
CA LEU A 218 10.69 -17.12 11.11
C LEU A 218 12.22 -17.12 11.01
N THR A 219 12.77 -16.23 10.19
CA THR A 219 14.20 -16.10 9.92
C THR A 219 14.54 -14.62 9.82
N SER A 220 15.71 -14.23 10.34
CA SER A 220 16.22 -12.86 10.23
C SER A 220 16.41 -12.45 8.76
N ASN A 221 16.11 -11.19 8.46
CA ASN A 221 16.46 -10.51 7.21
C ASN A 221 17.98 -10.42 7.00
N TYR A 222 18.77 -10.61 8.06
CA TYR A 222 20.23 -10.59 8.07
C TYR A 222 20.84 -11.98 8.28
N GLN A 223 20.07 -13.06 8.08
CA GLN A 223 20.53 -14.44 8.29
C GLN A 223 21.88 -14.73 7.62
N ASP A 224 22.08 -14.25 6.39
CA ASP A 224 23.33 -14.44 5.63
C ASP A 224 24.51 -13.71 6.29
N VAL A 225 24.27 -12.53 6.86
CA VAL A 225 25.29 -11.78 7.62
C VAL A 225 25.60 -12.52 8.92
N PHE A 226 24.57 -12.96 9.64
CA PHE A 226 24.70 -13.63 10.93
C PHE A 226 25.37 -15.01 10.85
N ALA A 227 25.41 -15.66 9.68
CA ALA A 227 26.08 -16.94 9.51
C ALA A 227 27.56 -16.91 9.95
N GLY A 228 28.24 -15.77 9.75
CA GLY A 228 29.63 -15.54 10.14
C GLY A 228 29.86 -15.20 11.62
N TYR A 229 28.79 -15.12 12.42
CA TYR A 229 28.85 -14.68 13.81
C TYR A 229 28.30 -15.76 14.76
N GLU A 230 28.69 -15.68 16.02
CA GLU A 230 28.15 -16.45 17.14
C GLU A 230 27.47 -15.52 18.16
N ASP A 231 26.49 -16.06 18.89
CA ASP A 231 25.75 -15.30 19.90
C ASP A 231 26.53 -15.28 21.21
N VAL A 232 26.85 -14.07 21.69
CA VAL A 232 27.60 -13.86 22.93
C VAL A 232 26.66 -13.63 24.11
N GLU A 233 25.68 -12.75 23.92
CA GLU A 233 24.68 -12.41 24.93
C GLU A 233 23.35 -12.10 24.26
N GLN A 234 22.26 -12.52 24.90
CA GLN A 234 20.90 -12.10 24.53
C GLN A 234 20.18 -11.51 25.75
N SER A 235 19.47 -10.40 25.54
CA SER A 235 18.60 -9.76 26.54
C SER A 235 17.29 -9.31 25.91
N ILE A 236 16.23 -9.22 26.73
CA ILE A 236 14.93 -8.70 26.30
C ILE A 236 14.71 -7.34 26.96
N LEU A 237 14.56 -6.30 26.14
CA LEU A 237 14.18 -4.96 26.59
C LEU A 237 12.65 -4.86 26.61
N ILE A 238 12.05 -4.80 27.80
CA ILE A 238 10.59 -4.80 27.94
C ILE A 238 10.06 -3.38 27.79
N PHE A 239 9.06 -3.20 26.94
CA PHE A 239 8.37 -1.92 26.76
C PHE A 239 6.97 -1.99 27.36
N PRO A 240 6.48 -0.90 27.98
CA PRO A 240 5.06 -0.79 28.36
C PRO A 240 4.14 -0.90 27.14
N ASN A 241 2.84 -1.15 27.40
CA ASN A 241 1.86 -1.24 26.33
C ASN A 241 1.83 0.03 25.48
N ASP A 242 1.73 -0.14 24.15
CA ASP A 242 1.62 0.94 23.15
C ASP A 242 2.67 2.06 23.32
N SER A 243 3.84 1.73 23.90
CA SER A 243 4.89 2.68 24.27
C SER A 243 6.17 2.47 23.48
N LEU A 244 6.79 3.59 23.13
CA LEU A 244 8.17 3.71 22.60
C LEU A 244 9.14 4.31 23.63
N ARG A 245 8.73 4.43 24.89
CA ARG A 245 9.59 4.96 25.96
C ARG A 245 10.50 3.84 26.47
N LEU A 246 11.81 4.06 26.37
CA LEU A 246 12.84 3.09 26.75
C LEU A 246 12.82 2.80 28.27
N GLY A 247 12.70 3.82 29.11
CA GLY A 247 12.79 3.66 30.58
C GLY A 247 14.23 3.47 31.08
N ASN A 248 14.45 3.50 32.39
CA ASN A 248 15.80 3.48 32.98
C ASN A 248 16.42 2.07 32.93
N VAL A 249 15.65 1.03 33.23
CA VAL A 249 16.13 -0.36 33.21
C VAL A 249 16.68 -0.75 31.83
N ASN A 250 15.96 -0.41 30.75
CA ASN A 250 16.44 -0.71 29.40
C ASN A 250 17.69 0.12 29.02
N LYS A 251 17.85 1.34 29.54
CA LYS A 251 19.07 2.14 29.33
C LYS A 251 20.28 1.49 29.99
N GLU A 252 20.15 1.00 31.21
CA GLU A 252 21.22 0.28 31.91
C GLU A 252 21.64 -0.99 31.15
N ILE A 253 20.68 -1.73 30.58
CA ILE A 253 21.00 -2.90 29.73
C ILE A 253 21.76 -2.46 28.48
N ILE A 254 21.32 -1.40 27.81
CA ILE A 254 22.00 -0.86 26.62
C ILE A 254 23.43 -0.42 26.95
N GLU A 255 23.65 0.30 28.06
CA GLU A 255 24.97 0.73 28.51
C GLU A 255 25.91 -0.46 28.75
N ARG A 256 25.39 -1.55 29.32
CA ARG A 256 26.15 -2.80 29.50
C ARG A 256 26.54 -3.44 28.16
N PHE A 257 25.61 -3.55 27.22
CA PHE A 257 25.93 -4.06 25.87
C PHE A 257 27.00 -3.21 25.17
N VAL A 258 26.94 -1.88 25.31
CA VAL A 258 27.97 -0.98 24.76
C VAL A 258 29.32 -1.21 25.42
N ALA A 259 29.35 -1.40 26.75
CA ALA A 259 30.59 -1.65 27.49
C ALA A 259 31.25 -2.99 27.13
N ASP A 260 30.45 -4.02 26.87
CA ASP A 260 30.92 -5.38 26.58
C ASP A 260 31.26 -5.60 25.09
N MET A 261 30.81 -4.70 24.22
CA MET A 261 30.97 -4.80 22.77
C MET A 261 32.40 -4.46 22.32
N ASN A 262 32.99 -5.33 21.49
CA ASN A 262 34.18 -5.00 20.72
C ASN A 262 33.77 -4.45 19.33
N PRO A 263 33.91 -3.15 19.07
CA PRO A 263 33.44 -2.55 17.82
C PRO A 263 34.15 -3.09 16.57
N ALA A 264 35.31 -3.74 16.71
CA ALA A 264 36.04 -4.30 15.57
C ALA A 264 35.51 -5.67 15.12
N THR A 265 34.82 -6.42 15.99
CA THR A 265 34.43 -7.82 15.74
C THR A 265 32.96 -8.11 15.98
N ASP A 266 32.26 -7.20 16.67
CA ASP A 266 30.94 -7.46 17.16
C ASP A 266 29.89 -6.62 16.43
N ILE A 267 28.68 -7.16 16.32
CA ILE A 267 27.49 -6.49 15.81
C ILE A 267 26.31 -6.78 16.73
N LEU A 268 25.31 -5.91 16.70
CA LEU A 268 24.07 -6.04 17.46
C LEU A 268 22.92 -6.44 16.52
N SER A 269 22.19 -7.49 16.90
CA SER A 269 20.88 -7.80 16.34
C SER A 269 19.81 -7.21 17.25
N VAL A 270 18.92 -6.40 16.67
CA VAL A 270 17.89 -5.64 17.38
C VAL A 270 16.52 -5.97 16.78
N ILE A 271 15.76 -6.88 17.38
CA ILE A 271 14.47 -7.31 16.86
C ILE A 271 13.35 -6.74 17.73
N GLY A 272 12.66 -5.72 17.24
CA GLY A 272 11.50 -5.16 17.94
C GLY A 272 10.27 -6.03 17.77
N CYS A 273 9.63 -6.39 18.87
CA CYS A 273 8.47 -7.28 18.91
C CYS A 273 7.20 -6.55 19.37
N SER A 274 6.09 -6.77 18.65
CA SER A 274 4.75 -6.37 19.10
C SER A 274 3.72 -7.39 18.65
N HIS A 275 3.19 -8.13 19.62
CA HIS A 275 2.24 -9.22 19.45
C HIS A 275 0.97 -8.97 20.26
N GLY A 276 -0.14 -9.55 19.80
CA GLY A 276 -1.44 -9.46 20.46
C GLY A 276 -2.16 -8.13 20.24
N ASN A 277 -3.15 -7.83 21.08
CA ASN A 277 -4.00 -6.65 20.90
C ASN A 277 -3.23 -5.34 21.16
N THR A 278 -3.49 -4.37 20.29
CA THR A 278 -3.03 -2.97 20.38
C THR A 278 -4.24 -2.07 20.11
N GLU A 279 -4.33 -0.94 20.80
CA GLU A 279 -5.39 0.06 20.58
C GLU A 279 -5.15 0.90 19.30
N ILE A 280 -3.99 0.71 18.67
CA ILE A 280 -3.56 1.49 17.50
C ILE A 280 -3.87 0.70 16.22
N ASN A 281 -4.56 1.34 15.27
CA ASN A 281 -4.80 0.76 13.93
C ASN A 281 -3.48 0.50 13.20
N ASN A 282 -3.22 -0.74 12.76
CA ASN A 282 -1.91 -1.21 12.27
C ASN A 282 -0.77 -0.99 13.30
N GLY A 283 -1.11 -0.96 14.59
CA GLY A 283 -0.22 -0.58 15.68
C GLY A 283 0.96 -1.51 15.87
N ASN A 284 0.78 -2.82 15.70
CA ASN A 284 1.83 -3.78 16.01
C ASN A 284 3.06 -3.61 15.11
N SER A 285 2.88 -3.36 13.81
CA SER A 285 4.02 -3.06 12.93
C SER A 285 4.71 -1.74 13.30
N LEU A 286 3.92 -0.70 13.63
CA LEU A 286 4.46 0.60 14.04
C LEU A 286 5.22 0.52 15.37
N LEU A 287 4.70 -0.26 16.32
CA LEU A 287 5.29 -0.44 17.64
C LEU A 287 6.53 -1.32 17.58
N ALA A 288 6.49 -2.45 16.85
CA ALA A 288 7.63 -3.33 16.67
C ALA A 288 8.81 -2.58 16.04
N LEU A 289 8.58 -1.92 14.89
CA LEU A 289 9.62 -1.14 14.22
C LEU A 289 10.05 0.09 15.03
N GLY A 290 9.10 0.79 15.65
CA GLY A 290 9.38 1.95 16.50
C GLY A 290 10.25 1.60 17.71
N ARG A 291 10.02 0.44 18.34
CA ARG A 291 10.83 -0.04 19.47
C ARG A 291 12.25 -0.40 19.03
N ALA A 292 12.40 -1.12 17.91
CA ALA A 292 13.71 -1.43 17.33
C ALA A 292 14.50 -0.16 17.00
N ASN A 293 13.84 0.80 16.33
CA ASN A 293 14.43 2.10 15.99
C ASN A 293 14.84 2.88 17.25
N ARG A 294 14.01 2.92 18.28
CA ARG A 294 14.34 3.61 19.54
C ARG A 294 15.56 3.00 20.23
N VAL A 295 15.72 1.68 20.18
CA VAL A 295 16.90 1.00 20.73
C VAL A 295 18.14 1.29 19.89
N LYS A 296 18.02 1.26 18.55
CA LYS A 296 19.09 1.67 17.64
C LYS A 296 19.53 3.11 17.86
N GLU A 297 18.60 4.05 17.99
CA GLU A 297 18.90 5.45 18.35
C GLU A 297 19.73 5.54 19.62
N ALA A 298 19.34 4.82 20.68
CA ALA A 298 20.07 4.83 21.94
C ALA A 298 21.51 4.34 21.77
N PHE A 299 21.73 3.25 21.02
CA PHE A 299 23.07 2.75 20.71
C PHE A 299 23.92 3.74 19.89
N LEU A 300 23.31 4.42 18.90
CA LEU A 300 23.99 5.47 18.14
C LEU A 300 24.41 6.63 19.04
N PHE A 301 23.54 7.05 19.97
CA PHE A 301 23.88 8.08 20.96
C PHE A 301 24.99 7.65 21.93
N SER A 302 25.12 6.35 22.18
CA SER A 302 26.21 5.76 22.97
C SER A 302 27.51 5.55 22.17
N GLY A 303 27.57 5.96 20.90
CA GLY A 303 28.79 6.00 20.10
C GLY A 303 28.99 4.83 19.13
N LEU A 304 28.02 3.91 19.04
CA LEU A 304 28.06 2.84 18.04
C LEU A 304 27.74 3.37 16.64
N GLN A 305 28.28 2.70 15.63
CA GLN A 305 28.06 3.03 14.22
C GLN A 305 26.82 2.33 13.68
N HIS A 306 26.22 2.91 12.65
CA HIS A 306 24.97 2.41 12.06
C HIS A 306 25.12 1.02 11.42
N ASP A 307 26.31 0.66 10.96
CA ASP A 307 26.61 -0.65 10.39
C ASP A 307 26.86 -1.74 11.45
N GLN A 308 27.00 -1.36 12.71
CA GLN A 308 27.14 -2.28 13.83
C GLN A 308 25.80 -2.67 14.46
N ILE A 309 24.68 -2.06 14.00
CA ILE A 309 23.35 -2.26 14.58
C ILE A 309 22.38 -2.69 13.47
N LEU A 310 21.98 -3.95 13.48
CA LEU A 310 21.07 -4.53 12.50
C LEU A 310 19.68 -4.69 13.12
N ASP A 311 18.78 -3.77 12.76
CA ASP A 311 17.45 -3.66 13.34
C ASP A 311 16.34 -4.24 12.45
N GLU A 312 15.40 -4.95 13.06
CA GLU A 312 14.30 -5.67 12.42
C GLU A 312 13.01 -5.55 13.23
N GLY A 313 11.88 -5.87 12.59
CA GLY A 313 10.58 -5.95 13.26
C GLY A 313 9.99 -7.36 13.20
N CYS A 314 9.39 -7.76 14.31
CA CYS A 314 8.60 -8.97 14.48
C CYS A 314 7.22 -8.54 15.01
N TRP A 315 6.17 -8.71 14.23
CA TRP A 315 4.84 -8.32 14.67
C TRP A 315 3.77 -9.30 14.21
N ALA A 316 2.76 -9.46 15.05
CA ALA A 316 1.69 -10.41 14.85
C ALA A 316 0.44 -9.91 15.57
N PRO A 317 -0.76 -10.20 15.03
CA PRO A 317 -2.01 -9.91 15.75
C PRO A 317 -2.25 -10.87 16.92
N GLN A 318 -1.55 -12.01 16.97
CA GLN A 318 -1.66 -13.03 18.02
C GLN A 318 -0.37 -13.10 18.85
N THR A 319 -0.45 -13.60 20.07
CA THR A 319 0.71 -13.84 20.94
C THR A 319 1.55 -14.99 20.40
N PHE A 320 2.88 -14.82 20.41
CA PHE A 320 3.84 -15.80 19.88
C PHE A 320 4.98 -16.03 20.87
N ASP A 321 4.61 -16.46 22.07
CA ASP A 321 5.44 -16.38 23.27
C ASP A 321 6.58 -17.40 23.30
N GLU A 322 6.49 -18.45 22.48
CA GLU A 322 7.44 -19.55 22.43
C GLU A 322 8.80 -19.15 21.82
N VAL A 323 8.82 -18.10 20.99
CA VAL A 323 10.01 -17.70 20.22
C VAL A 323 10.39 -16.24 20.46
N MET A 324 9.42 -15.36 20.69
CA MET A 324 9.65 -13.91 20.77
C MET A 324 8.76 -13.26 21.84
N PRO A 325 9.23 -12.22 22.56
CA PRO A 325 8.44 -11.56 23.57
C PRO A 325 7.21 -10.88 22.94
N GLN A 326 6.08 -10.87 23.65
CA GLN A 326 4.89 -10.17 23.16
C GLN A 326 5.15 -8.69 22.91
N ARG A 327 5.94 -8.06 23.79
CA ARG A 327 6.15 -6.61 23.82
C ARG A 327 7.56 -6.32 24.28
N GLY A 328 8.43 -5.94 23.35
CA GLY A 328 9.80 -5.61 23.71
C GLY A 328 10.73 -5.58 22.53
N VAL A 329 12.03 -5.65 22.82
CA VAL A 329 13.08 -5.80 21.82
C VAL A 329 13.97 -6.96 22.25
N VAL A 330 14.15 -7.94 21.37
CA VAL A 330 15.17 -8.97 21.54
C VAL A 330 16.48 -8.38 21.05
N LEU A 331 17.43 -8.26 21.96
CA LEU A 331 18.75 -7.71 21.71
C LEU A 331 19.76 -8.84 21.82
N THR A 332 20.56 -9.05 20.78
CA THR A 332 21.62 -10.06 20.77
C THR A 332 22.95 -9.44 20.37
N LEU A 333 23.97 -9.60 21.21
CA LEU A 333 25.35 -9.29 20.88
C LEU A 333 25.94 -10.48 20.12
N LYS A 334 26.41 -10.23 18.91
CA LYS A 334 26.97 -11.24 18.02
C LYS A 334 28.43 -10.94 17.77
N ARG A 335 29.31 -11.94 17.91
CA ARG A 335 30.75 -11.80 17.69
C ARG A 335 31.19 -12.61 16.49
N GLN A 336 32.07 -12.03 15.68
CA GLN A 336 32.59 -12.72 14.51
C GLN A 336 33.31 -14.01 14.93
N LYS A 337 32.96 -15.13 14.29
CA LYS A 337 33.64 -16.41 14.52
C LYS A 337 35.10 -16.29 14.10
N LYS A 338 36.00 -16.82 14.92
CA LYS A 338 37.40 -16.99 14.50
C LYS A 338 37.43 -18.06 13.41
N SER A 339 37.93 -17.68 12.23
CA SER A 339 38.12 -18.59 11.10
C SER A 339 39.26 -19.57 11.33
#